data_AF-A0A0G4LBQ3-F1
#
_entry.id   AF-A0A0G4LBQ3-F1
#
_cell.length_a   1.000
_cell.length_b   1.000
_cell.length_c   1.000
_cell.angle_alpha   90.00
_cell.angle_beta   90.00
_cell.angle_gamma   90.00
#
_symmetry.space_group_name_H-M   'P 1'
#
loop_
_entity.id
_entity.type
_entity.pdbx_description
1 polymer ?
#
loop_
_entity_poly.entity_id
_entity_poly.type
_entity_poly.pdbx_seq_one_letter_code
_entity_poly.pdbx_strand_id
1 'polypeptide(L)'
;MGLVDFTNPEAVTWYVEKLNGLFDQGVDCIKTDFGERIPTLDVEWHDKTVDPHKMHNYYAFIYNKIVYEALQARYGENQAVLYARTACAGAQRFPLQWGGDCESTPEAMAESVRGGLGL
;
A
#
# COMPACT_ATOMS: atom_id res chain seq x y z
N MET A 1 -12.43 -6.14 -12.50
CA MET A 1 -11.34 -6.04 -11.52
C MET A 1 -11.95 -6.21 -10.14
N GLY A 2 -11.35 -7.01 -9.25
CA GLY A 2 -11.77 -7.17 -7.86
C GLY A 2 -10.83 -6.43 -6.90
N LEU A 3 -11.29 -6.16 -5.69
CA LEU A 3 -10.53 -5.55 -4.61
C LEU A 3 -10.35 -6.56 -3.48
N VAL A 4 -9.15 -6.64 -2.89
CA VAL A 4 -8.95 -7.44 -1.68
C VAL A 4 -9.52 -6.66 -0.50
N ASP A 5 -10.50 -7.24 0.18
CA ASP A 5 -11.09 -6.65 1.38
C ASP A 5 -10.18 -6.90 2.59
N PHE A 6 -9.34 -5.93 2.93
CA PHE A 6 -8.43 -6.02 4.08
C PHE A 6 -9.12 -5.81 5.44
N THR A 7 -10.44 -5.62 5.47
CA THR A 7 -11.22 -5.70 6.72
C THR A 7 -11.66 -7.13 7.04
N ASN A 8 -11.46 -8.08 6.11
CA ASN A 8 -11.63 -9.51 6.34
C ASN A 8 -10.29 -10.15 6.79
N PRO A 9 -10.19 -10.65 8.03
CA PRO A 9 -8.96 -11.31 8.52
C PRO A 9 -8.52 -12.52 7.69
N GLU A 10 -9.46 -13.26 7.11
CA GLU A 10 -9.15 -14.40 6.23
C GLU A 10 -8.53 -13.93 4.91
N ALA A 11 -9.01 -12.82 4.36
CA ALA A 11 -8.44 -12.22 3.15
C ALA A 11 -7.04 -11.65 3.40
N VAL A 12 -6.81 -11.05 4.57
CA VAL A 12 -5.47 -10.60 5.01
C VAL A 12 -4.52 -11.79 5.10
N THR A 13 -4.94 -12.87 5.76
CA THR A 13 -4.14 -14.10 5.91
C THR A 13 -3.78 -14.68 4.55
N TRP A 14 -4.77 -14.84 3.67
CA TRP A 14 -4.57 -15.32 2.30
C TRP A 14 -3.61 -14.43 1.51
N TYR A 15 -3.73 -13.10 1.61
CA TYR A 15 -2.86 -12.16 0.89
C TYR A 15 -1.41 -12.26 1.38
N VAL A 16 -1.20 -12.33 2.70
CA VAL A 16 0.13 -12.51 3.30
C VAL A 16 0.76 -13.85 2.91
N GLU A 17 -0.02 -14.92 2.81
CA GLU A 17 0.48 -16.21 2.29
C GLU A 17 0.98 -16.09 0.84
N LYS A 18 0.31 -15.29 -0.01
CA LYS A 18 0.80 -15.03 -1.38
C LYS A 18 2.11 -14.24 -1.37
N LEU A 19 2.26 -13.28 -0.48
CA LEU A 19 3.53 -12.55 -0.32
C LEU A 19 4.65 -13.49 0.14
N ASN A 20 4.39 -14.36 1.13
CA ASN A 20 5.37 -15.35 1.59
C ASN A 20 5.83 -16.28 0.45
N GLY A 21 4.92 -16.68 -0.44
CA GLY A 21 5.29 -17.44 -1.64
C GLY A 21 6.25 -16.70 -2.59
N LEU A 22 6.22 -15.36 -2.62
CA LEU A 22 7.23 -14.55 -3.34
C LEU A 22 8.54 -14.48 -2.56
N PHE A 23 8.46 -14.34 -1.24
CA PHE A 23 9.64 -14.29 -0.36
C PHE A 23 10.42 -15.61 -0.38
N ASP A 24 9.74 -16.74 -0.50
CA ASP A 24 10.37 -18.06 -0.67
C ASP A 24 11.14 -18.20 -2.00
N GLN A 25 10.82 -17.35 -2.98
CA GLN A 25 11.55 -17.26 -4.26
C GLN A 25 12.70 -16.25 -4.23
N GLY A 26 12.95 -15.61 -3.08
CA GLY A 26 14.03 -14.63 -2.91
C GLY A 26 13.64 -13.19 -3.23
N VAL A 27 12.35 -12.84 -3.18
CA VAL A 27 11.91 -11.44 -3.28
C VAL A 27 12.09 -10.74 -1.93
N ASP A 28 12.91 -9.69 -1.89
CA ASP A 28 13.28 -8.98 -0.65
C ASP A 28 12.38 -7.76 -0.33
N CYS A 29 11.66 -7.23 -1.31
CA CYS A 29 10.79 -6.07 -1.13
C CYS A 29 9.62 -6.05 -2.12
N ILE A 30 8.60 -5.24 -1.84
CA ILE A 30 7.39 -5.15 -2.66
C ILE A 30 7.12 -3.69 -3.06
N LYS A 31 6.88 -3.46 -4.35
CA LYS A 31 6.26 -2.22 -4.84
C LYS A 31 4.76 -2.27 -4.56
N THR A 32 4.30 -1.54 -3.55
CA THR A 32 2.87 -1.42 -3.22
C THR A 32 2.21 -0.36 -4.10
N ASP A 33 1.94 -0.76 -5.34
CA ASP A 33 1.24 0.07 -6.33
C ASP A 33 -0.28 0.11 -6.08
N PHE A 34 -0.96 1.07 -6.70
CA PHE A 34 -2.41 1.32 -6.56
C PHE A 34 -2.85 1.69 -5.13
N GLY A 35 -4.11 1.39 -4.79
CA GLY A 35 -4.73 1.66 -3.50
C GLY A 35 -5.41 3.02 -3.35
N GLU A 36 -5.49 3.84 -4.40
CA GLU A 36 -6.13 5.17 -4.35
C GLU A 36 -7.55 5.24 -4.95
N ARG A 37 -7.98 4.26 -5.77
CA ARG A 37 -9.32 4.24 -6.40
C ARG A 37 -10.30 3.30 -5.69
N ILE A 38 -10.43 3.49 -4.38
CA ILE A 38 -11.31 2.66 -3.54
C ILE A 38 -12.75 3.18 -3.65
N PRO A 39 -13.73 2.33 -4.02
CA PRO A 39 -15.11 2.76 -4.20
C PRO A 39 -15.76 3.14 -2.86
N THR A 40 -16.66 4.12 -2.92
CA THR A 40 -17.46 4.56 -1.77
C THR A 40 -18.95 4.23 -1.92
N LEU A 41 -19.40 3.93 -3.15
CA LEU A 41 -20.79 3.62 -3.48
C LEU A 41 -20.90 2.14 -3.85
N ASP A 42 -22.06 1.56 -3.56
CA ASP A 42 -22.42 0.19 -3.93
C ASP A 42 -21.41 -0.87 -3.47
N VAL A 43 -20.79 -0.63 -2.30
CA VAL A 43 -19.84 -1.56 -1.67
C VAL A 43 -20.14 -1.73 -0.18
N GLU A 44 -19.88 -2.93 0.31
CA GLU A 44 -20.00 -3.29 1.71
C GLU A 44 -18.74 -4.05 2.14
N TRP A 45 -18.06 -3.53 3.15
CA TRP A 45 -16.85 -4.14 3.71
C TRP A 45 -17.21 -5.31 4.62
N HIS A 46 -16.29 -6.24 4.82
CA HIS A 46 -16.44 -7.34 5.76
C HIS A 46 -16.65 -6.82 7.19
N ASP A 47 -15.85 -5.86 7.64
CA ASP A 47 -16.13 -5.12 8.87
C ASP A 47 -17.30 -4.16 8.65
N LYS A 48 -18.45 -4.48 9.25
CA LYS A 48 -19.69 -3.69 9.12
C LYS A 48 -19.64 -2.35 9.87
N THR A 49 -18.60 -2.10 10.66
CA THR A 49 -18.43 -0.86 11.42
C THR A 49 -17.67 0.22 10.65
N VAL A 50 -17.01 -0.12 9.55
CA VAL A 50 -16.27 0.86 8.76
C VAL A 50 -17.18 1.66 7.83
N ASP A 51 -16.85 2.93 7.67
CA ASP A 51 -17.52 3.84 6.73
C ASP A 51 -16.80 3.78 5.37
N PRO A 52 -17.47 3.39 4.27
CA PRO A 52 -16.87 3.35 2.93
C PRO A 52 -16.21 4.66 2.50
N HIS A 53 -16.76 5.81 2.90
CA HIS A 53 -16.17 7.11 2.56
C HIS A 53 -14.84 7.35 3.27
N LYS A 54 -14.70 6.89 4.52
CA LYS A 54 -13.42 6.95 5.25
C LYS A 54 -12.44 5.91 4.72
N MET A 55 -12.95 4.72 4.34
CA MET A 55 -12.13 3.68 3.76
C MET A 55 -11.47 4.08 2.45
N HIS A 56 -12.08 4.99 1.69
CA HIS A 56 -11.49 5.52 0.46
C HIS A 56 -10.00 5.89 0.64
N ASN A 57 -9.70 6.67 1.70
CA ASN A 57 -8.33 7.08 2.02
C ASN A 57 -7.63 6.07 2.95
N TYR A 58 -8.34 5.52 3.94
CA TYR A 58 -7.71 4.66 4.95
C TYR A 58 -7.19 3.32 4.40
N TYR A 59 -7.73 2.85 3.27
CA TYR A 59 -7.25 1.63 2.63
C TYR A 59 -5.77 1.69 2.29
N ALA A 60 -5.27 2.86 1.84
CA ALA A 60 -3.86 3.09 1.58
C ALA A 60 -2.98 2.74 2.79
N PHE A 61 -3.43 3.10 4.00
CA PHE A 61 -2.72 2.78 5.24
C PHE A 61 -2.76 1.29 5.56
N ILE A 62 -3.95 0.66 5.54
CA ILE A 62 -4.09 -0.77 5.89
C ILE A 62 -3.27 -1.63 4.90
N TYR A 63 -3.37 -1.34 3.61
CA TYR A 63 -2.65 -2.07 2.57
C TYR A 63 -1.13 -2.00 2.80
N ASN A 64 -0.57 -0.80 2.92
CA ASN A 64 0.88 -0.65 3.15
C ASN A 64 1.31 -1.27 4.49
N LYS A 65 0.50 -1.15 5.55
CA LYS A 65 0.76 -1.79 6.85
C LYS A 65 0.90 -3.31 6.71
N ILE A 66 -0.05 -3.96 6.05
CA ILE A 66 -0.06 -5.43 5.88
C ILE A 66 1.20 -5.90 5.14
N VAL A 67 1.56 -5.23 4.04
CA VAL A 67 2.74 -5.63 3.26
C VAL A 67 4.04 -5.37 4.04
N TYR A 68 4.14 -4.23 4.72
CA TYR A 68 5.29 -3.88 5.54
C TYR A 68 5.49 -4.86 6.71
N GLU A 69 4.41 -5.19 7.43
CA GLU A 69 4.45 -6.14 8.55
C GLU A 69 4.76 -7.57 8.06
N ALA A 70 4.32 -7.96 6.87
CA ALA A 70 4.70 -9.24 6.27
C ALA A 70 6.21 -9.32 5.98
N LEU A 71 6.80 -8.25 5.46
CA LEU A 71 8.25 -8.14 5.26
C LEU A 71 9.00 -8.17 6.59
N GLN A 72 8.54 -7.42 7.61
CA GLN A 72 9.15 -7.42 8.94
C GLN A 72 9.08 -8.81 9.59
N ALA A 73 7.95 -9.51 9.47
CA ALA A 73 7.81 -10.86 9.99
C ALA A 73 8.75 -11.85 9.30
N ARG A 74 9.01 -11.67 8.01
CA ARG A 74 9.89 -12.54 7.22
C ARG A 74 11.38 -12.26 7.43
N TYR A 75 11.78 -11.00 7.38
CA TYR A 75 13.19 -10.58 7.30
C TYR A 75 13.71 -9.88 8.55
N GLY A 76 12.81 -9.46 9.45
CA GLY A 76 13.14 -8.76 10.70
C GLY A 76 12.73 -7.28 10.69
N GLU A 77 12.62 -6.71 11.89
CA GLU A 77 12.04 -5.38 12.15
C GLU A 77 12.66 -4.25 11.30
N ASN A 78 13.97 -4.31 11.06
CA ASN A 78 14.73 -3.27 10.35
C ASN A 78 15.11 -3.66 8.92
N GLN A 79 14.42 -4.64 8.33
CA GLN A 79 14.71 -5.14 6.97
C GLN A 79 13.57 -4.87 5.98
N ALA A 80 12.45 -4.32 6.45
CA ALA A 80 11.32 -4.00 5.58
C ALA A 80 11.51 -2.67 4.85
N VAL A 81 11.29 -2.68 3.54
CA VAL A 81 11.15 -1.50 2.70
C VAL A 81 10.10 -1.75 1.62
N LEU A 82 9.28 -0.74 1.35
CA LEU A 82 8.32 -0.71 0.26
C LEU A 82 8.79 0.23 -0.85
N TYR A 83 8.06 0.20 -1.96
CA TYR A 83 8.08 1.24 -2.98
C TYR A 83 6.63 1.66 -3.26
N ALA A 84 6.03 2.36 -2.29
CA ALA A 84 4.59 2.62 -2.19
C ALA A 84 4.13 3.82 -3.05
N ARG A 85 3.01 3.67 -3.76
CA ARG A 85 2.40 4.78 -4.54
C ARG A 85 1.41 5.61 -3.73
N THR A 86 0.55 4.95 -2.95
CA THR A 86 -0.52 5.60 -2.20
C THR A 86 -0.15 5.79 -0.74
N ALA A 87 -0.71 6.81 -0.09
CA ALA A 87 -0.51 7.08 1.33
C ALA A 87 -1.72 7.80 1.93
N CYS A 88 -1.89 7.67 3.24
CA CYS A 88 -2.71 8.58 4.04
C CYS A 88 -2.01 8.83 5.39
N ALA A 89 -2.61 9.62 6.28
CA ALA A 89 -2.04 9.90 7.59
C ALA A 89 -1.60 8.62 8.33
N GLY A 90 -0.33 8.56 8.73
CA GLY A 90 0.28 7.42 9.42
C GLY A 90 1.05 6.46 8.50
N ALA A 91 0.91 6.56 7.17
CA ALA A 91 1.60 5.67 6.22
C ALA A 91 3.12 5.92 6.16
N GLN A 92 3.62 7.07 6.62
CA GLN A 92 5.05 7.37 6.72
C GLN A 92 5.84 6.40 7.62
N ARG A 93 5.14 5.56 8.40
CA ARG A 93 5.72 4.45 9.17
C ARG A 93 6.18 3.28 8.31
N PHE A 94 5.77 3.24 7.04
CA PHE A 94 6.00 2.12 6.11
C PHE A 94 6.80 2.59 4.88
N PRO A 95 8.06 3.03 5.06
CA PRO A 95 8.88 3.54 3.96
C PRO A 95 9.17 2.44 2.93
N LEU A 96 9.44 2.76 1.66
CA LEU A 96 9.62 4.07 1.04
C LEU A 96 8.44 4.46 0.13
N GLN A 97 8.18 5.76 -0.01
CA GLN A 97 7.17 6.32 -0.93
C GLN A 97 7.78 6.72 -2.27
N TRP A 98 7.13 6.34 -3.37
CA TRP A 98 7.50 6.70 -4.73
C TRP A 98 6.51 7.72 -5.33
N GLY A 99 7.05 8.68 -6.08
CA GLY A 99 6.35 9.89 -6.53
C GLY A 99 5.30 9.73 -7.62
N GLY A 100 5.02 8.52 -8.11
CA GLY A 100 4.03 8.30 -9.16
C GLY A 100 4.59 8.34 -10.58
N ASP A 101 3.69 8.10 -11.54
CA ASP A 101 4.01 8.11 -12.96
C ASP A 101 4.31 9.54 -13.43
N CYS A 102 5.46 9.75 -14.08
CA CYS A 102 5.87 11.04 -14.61
C CYS A 102 6.32 10.94 -16.07
N GLU A 103 6.21 12.05 -16.80
CA GLU A 103 6.72 12.14 -18.17
C GLU A 103 8.26 12.25 -18.18
N SER A 104 8.88 11.84 -19.28
CA SER A 104 10.33 11.95 -19.47
C SER A 104 10.75 13.33 -20.00
N THR A 105 10.36 14.39 -19.29
CA THR A 105 10.64 15.80 -19.65
C THR A 105 11.26 16.57 -18.48
N PRO A 106 12.03 17.65 -18.74
CA PRO A 106 12.55 18.52 -17.68
C PRO A 106 11.47 19.13 -16.79
N GLU A 107 10.30 19.46 -17.36
CA GLU A 107 9.17 20.02 -16.64
C GLU A 107 8.60 19.01 -15.62
N ALA A 108 8.42 17.75 -16.04
CA ALA A 108 7.97 16.67 -15.17
C ALA A 108 9.00 16.31 -14.07
N MET A 109 10.29 16.45 -14.36
CA MET A 109 11.33 16.36 -13.33
C MET A 109 11.14 17.44 -12.26
N ALA A 110 10.88 18.69 -12.66
CA ALA A 110 10.63 19.79 -11.73
C ALA A 110 9.36 19.56 -10.89
N GLU A 111 8.29 19.00 -11.48
CA GLU A 111 7.07 18.59 -10.76
C GLU A 111 7.36 17.51 -9.73
N SER A 112 8.15 16.49 -10.09
CA SER A 112 8.56 15.41 -9.20
C SER A 112 9.37 15.92 -8.01
N VAL A 113 10.27 16.88 -8.22
CA VAL A 113 11.03 17.52 -7.12
C VAL A 113 10.09 18.28 -6.17
N ARG A 114 9.10 19.02 -6.69
CA ARG A 114 8.09 19.68 -5.84
C ARG A 114 7.25 18.68 -5.06
N GLY A 115 6.85 17.57 -5.68
CA GLY A 115 6.14 16.48 -5.02
C GLY A 115 6.97 15.86 -3.89
N GLY A 116 8.25 15.60 -4.12
CA GLY A 116 9.15 15.05 -3.10
C GLY A 116 9.38 15.99 -1.90
N LEU A 117 9.40 17.30 -2.10
CA LEU A 117 9.51 18.30 -1.03
C LEU A 117 8.19 18.56 -0.29
N GLY A 118 7.06 18.29 -0.92
CA GLY A 118 5.73 18.49 -0.35
C GLY A 118 5.14 17.27 0.36
N LEU A 119 5.88 16.15 0.37
CA LEU A 119 5.46 14.88 0.96
C LEU A 119 5.55 14.89 2.50
#